data_AF-A0A5C5YQ20-F1
#
_entry.id   AF-A0A5C5YQ20-F1
#
_cell.length_a   1.000
_cell.length_b   1.000
_cell.length_c   1.000
_cell.angle_alpha   90.00
_cell.angle_beta   90.00
_cell.angle_gamma   90.00
#
_symmetry.space_group_name_H-M   'P 1'
#
loop_
_entity.id
_entity.type
_entity.pdbx_description
1 polymer ?
#
loop_
_entity_poly.entity_id
_entity_poly.type
_entity_poly.pdbx_seq_one_letter_code
_entity_poly.pdbx_strand_id
1 'polypeptide(L)'
;MLLAQHSWPDAVDFLGLAATFGLLVLAPAVGYVLLYLDYRAYLRSLRRALVVVRGYATSLPDWVIRDSPPCLAALGLSRGCTKADVLAAYRTKVKHLHPDAGGSRTEFARLQQHFEDAMTLVETIGG
;
A
#
# COMPACT_ATOMS: atom_id res chain seq x y z
N MET A 1 -69.97 35.84 -19.68
CA MET A 1 -69.81 34.38 -19.56
C MET A 1 -68.76 33.95 -20.59
N LEU A 2 -67.47 34.19 -20.29
CA LEU A 2 -66.33 33.98 -21.19
C LEU A 2 -65.22 33.29 -20.37
N LEU A 3 -65.47 32.05 -19.92
CA LEU A 3 -64.53 31.32 -19.06
C LEU A 3 -64.19 29.91 -19.57
N ALA A 4 -64.38 29.60 -20.84
CA ALA A 4 -64.14 28.24 -21.32
C ALA A 4 -63.65 28.16 -22.76
N GLN A 5 -62.37 28.46 -23.00
CA GLN A 5 -61.60 27.88 -24.12
C GLN A 5 -60.12 27.64 -23.75
N HIS A 6 -59.81 27.33 -22.49
CA HIS A 6 -58.50 26.78 -22.14
C HIS A 6 -58.62 25.25 -22.20
N SER A 7 -58.15 24.67 -23.29
CA SER A 7 -58.20 23.23 -23.57
C SER A 7 -57.07 22.53 -22.83
N TRP A 8 -57.29 22.26 -21.54
CA TRP A 8 -56.34 21.44 -20.80
C TRP A 8 -56.20 20.06 -21.46
N PRO A 9 -54.97 19.54 -21.69
CA PRO A 9 -53.65 20.15 -21.38
C PRO A 9 -53.07 20.97 -22.55
N ASP A 10 -52.48 22.13 -22.22
CA ASP A 10 -51.79 23.00 -23.19
C ASP A 10 -50.27 22.74 -23.23
N ALA A 11 -49.58 23.24 -24.27
CA ALA A 11 -48.13 23.05 -24.44
C ALA A 11 -47.29 23.52 -23.25
N VAL A 12 -47.76 24.53 -22.52
CA VAL A 12 -47.11 25.04 -21.30
C VAL A 12 -47.16 24.01 -20.16
N ASP A 13 -48.27 23.27 -20.03
CA ASP A 13 -48.43 22.22 -19.04
C ASP A 13 -47.46 21.05 -19.32
N PHE A 14 -47.35 20.66 -20.59
CA PHE A 14 -46.40 19.63 -21.01
C PHE A 14 -44.95 20.06 -20.79
N LEU A 15 -44.61 21.31 -21.09
CA LEU A 15 -43.27 21.86 -20.84
C LEU A 15 -42.97 21.88 -19.34
N GLY A 16 -43.90 22.31 -18.50
CA GLY A 16 -43.76 22.33 -17.06
C GLY A 16 -43.57 20.93 -16.47
N LEU A 17 -44.35 19.95 -16.94
CA LEU A 17 -44.26 18.57 -16.51
C LEU A 17 -42.94 17.93 -16.96
N ALA A 18 -42.52 18.15 -18.21
CA ALA A 18 -41.24 17.68 -18.72
C ALA A 18 -40.05 18.30 -17.98
N ALA A 19 -40.09 19.60 -17.69
CA ALA A 19 -39.06 20.29 -16.93
C ALA A 19 -38.98 19.75 -15.49
N THR A 20 -40.13 19.55 -14.84
CA THR A 20 -40.19 19.02 -13.47
C THR A 20 -39.67 17.58 -13.40
N PHE A 21 -40.09 16.74 -14.34
CA PHE A 21 -39.60 15.36 -14.43
C PHE A 21 -38.11 15.32 -14.76
N GLY A 22 -37.66 16.17 -15.69
CA GLY A 22 -36.25 16.34 -16.02
C GLY A 22 -35.43 16.73 -14.79
N LEU A 23 -35.87 17.71 -14.00
CA LEU A 23 -35.20 18.11 -12.76
C LEU A 23 -35.14 16.95 -11.75
N LEU A 24 -36.25 16.23 -11.57
CA LEU A 24 -36.38 15.14 -10.61
C LEU A 24 -35.46 13.96 -10.95
N VAL A 25 -35.15 13.73 -12.22
CA VAL A 25 -34.23 12.67 -12.67
C VAL A 25 -32.78 13.18 -12.76
N LEU A 26 -32.57 14.37 -13.33
CA LEU A 26 -31.24 14.92 -13.56
C LEU A 26 -30.54 15.30 -12.27
N ALA A 27 -31.25 15.87 -11.28
CA ALA A 27 -30.61 16.29 -10.04
C ALA A 27 -30.00 15.09 -9.25
N PRO A 28 -30.71 13.97 -9.01
CA PRO A 28 -30.11 12.78 -8.41
C PRO A 28 -29.03 12.15 -9.29
N ALA A 29 -29.21 12.13 -10.62
CA ALA A 29 -28.21 11.55 -11.53
C ALA A 29 -26.88 12.33 -11.49
N VAL A 30 -26.95 13.66 -11.52
CA VAL A 30 -25.77 14.54 -11.38
C VAL A 30 -25.12 14.34 -10.01
N GLY A 31 -25.92 14.29 -8.94
CA GLY A 31 -25.41 14.01 -7.60
C GLY A 31 -24.67 12.66 -7.52
N TYR A 32 -25.23 11.62 -8.12
CA TYR A 32 -24.61 10.29 -8.19
C TYR A 32 -23.29 10.30 -8.97
N VAL A 33 -23.24 11.02 -10.10
CA VAL A 33 -22.00 11.15 -10.89
C VAL A 33 -20.92 11.88 -10.09
N LEU A 34 -21.26 12.98 -9.42
CA LEU A 34 -20.30 13.72 -8.58
C LEU A 34 -19.78 12.86 -7.43
N LEU A 35 -20.67 12.14 -6.72
CA LEU A 35 -20.30 11.20 -5.66
C LEU A 35 -19.34 10.12 -6.19
N TYR A 36 -19.65 9.57 -7.37
CA TYR A 36 -18.84 8.53 -7.99
C TYR A 36 -17.44 9.02 -8.38
N LEU A 37 -17.35 10.24 -8.93
CA LEU A 37 -16.07 10.86 -9.28
C LEU A 37 -15.22 11.14 -8.04
N ASP A 38 -15.83 11.66 -6.97
CA ASP A 38 -15.16 11.94 -5.71
C ASP A 38 -14.67 10.65 -5.04
N TYR A 39 -15.51 9.62 -4.98
CA TYR A 39 -15.13 8.30 -4.50
C TYR A 39 -13.94 7.72 -5.26
N ARG A 40 -13.91 7.87 -6.59
CA ARG A 40 -12.77 7.44 -7.41
C ARG A 40 -11.51 8.26 -7.12
N ALA A 41 -11.63 9.57 -6.90
CA ALA A 41 -10.51 10.42 -6.54
C ALA A 41 -9.95 10.03 -5.16
N TYR A 42 -10.82 9.77 -4.19
CA TYR A 42 -10.47 9.28 -2.86
C TYR A 42 -9.72 7.95 -2.92
N LEU A 43 -10.23 6.97 -3.67
CA LEU A 43 -9.52 5.69 -3.82
C LEU A 43 -8.13 5.87 -4.47
N ARG A 44 -8.00 6.82 -5.40
CA ARG A 44 -6.71 7.11 -6.05
C ARG A 44 -5.72 7.76 -5.09
N SER A 45 -6.16 8.68 -4.23
CA SER A 45 -5.31 9.29 -3.20
C SER A 45 -4.91 8.27 -2.14
N LEU A 46 -5.84 7.41 -1.70
CA LEU A 46 -5.57 6.33 -0.76
C LEU A 46 -4.52 5.36 -1.32
N ARG A 47 -4.64 4.96 -2.59
CA ARG A 47 -3.63 4.10 -3.23
C ARG A 47 -2.25 4.76 -3.25
N ARG A 48 -2.17 6.07 -3.52
CA ARG A 48 -0.89 6.81 -3.47
C ARG A 48 -0.32 6.85 -2.05
N ALA A 49 -1.15 7.14 -1.07
CA ALA A 49 -0.74 7.13 0.34
C ALA A 49 -0.22 5.75 0.77
N LEU A 50 -0.92 4.68 0.39
CA LEU A 50 -0.48 3.31 0.68
C LEU A 50 0.85 2.96 0.01
N VAL A 51 1.11 3.43 -1.22
CA VAL A 51 2.41 3.25 -1.86
C VAL A 51 3.52 3.98 -1.11
N VAL A 52 3.26 5.21 -0.67
CA VAL A 52 4.22 6.00 0.13
C VAL A 52 4.50 5.33 1.47
N VAL A 53 3.46 4.93 2.20
CA VAL A 53 3.59 4.24 3.49
C VAL A 53 4.33 2.90 3.32
N ARG A 54 4.03 2.14 2.27
CA ARG A 54 4.78 0.92 1.96
C ARG A 54 6.26 1.22 1.73
N GLY A 55 6.59 2.30 1.03
CA GLY A 55 7.95 2.77 0.85
C GLY A 55 8.66 3.03 2.19
N TYR A 56 8.00 3.73 3.11
CA TYR A 56 8.52 3.97 4.46
C TYR A 56 8.66 2.68 5.29
N ALA A 57 7.73 1.74 5.18
CA ALA A 57 7.80 0.46 5.90
C ALA A 57 8.97 -0.41 5.43
N THR A 58 9.41 -0.27 4.17
CA THR A 58 10.58 -0.98 3.63
C THR A 58 11.92 -0.34 4.00
N SER A 59 11.95 0.95 4.35
CA SER A 59 13.16 1.60 4.84
C SER A 59 13.24 1.46 6.36
N LEU A 60 14.05 0.51 6.83
CA LEU A 60 14.48 0.50 8.23
C LEU A 60 15.10 1.87 8.56
N PRO A 61 14.65 2.56 9.63
CA PRO A 61 15.20 3.85 10.00
C PRO A 61 16.71 3.78 10.26
N ASP A 62 17.46 4.84 9.91
CA ASP A 62 18.92 4.87 10.04
C ASP A 62 19.42 4.60 11.47
N TRP A 63 18.66 4.98 12.50
CA TRP A 63 19.00 4.71 13.90
C TRP A 63 18.91 3.21 14.24
N VAL A 64 17.96 2.48 13.64
CA VAL A 64 17.87 1.01 13.77
C VAL A 64 19.09 0.34 13.13
N ILE A 65 19.56 0.88 12.01
CA ILE A 65 20.74 0.38 11.30
C ILE A 65 22.02 0.67 12.10
N ARG A 66 22.12 1.86 12.71
CA ARG A 66 23.28 2.28 13.52
C ARG A 66 23.43 1.52 14.82
N ASP A 67 22.32 1.14 15.46
CA ASP A 67 22.32 0.39 16.72
C ASP A 67 22.36 -1.14 16.54
N SER A 68 22.33 -1.61 15.29
CA SER A 68 22.45 -3.03 14.96
C SER A 68 23.90 -3.50 15.04
N PRO A 69 24.18 -4.62 15.73
CA PRO A 69 25.50 -5.22 15.72
C PRO A 69 25.91 -5.61 14.29
N PRO A 70 27.21 -5.55 13.95
CA PRO A 70 27.70 -5.73 12.59
C PRO A 70 27.30 -7.09 11.96
N CYS A 71 27.12 -8.13 12.78
CA CYS A 71 26.62 -9.44 12.32
C CYS A 71 25.16 -9.40 11.81
N LEU A 72 24.27 -8.65 12.47
CA LEU A 72 22.88 -8.46 12.03
C LEU A 72 22.80 -7.52 10.83
N ALA A 73 23.60 -6.45 10.82
CA ALA A 73 23.70 -5.55 9.67
C ALA A 73 24.19 -6.29 8.41
N ALA A 74 25.18 -7.18 8.55
CA ALA A 74 25.67 -8.02 7.46
C ALA A 74 24.60 -8.99 6.91
N LEU A 75 23.57 -9.33 7.68
CA LEU A 75 22.42 -10.12 7.25
C LEU A 75 21.22 -9.27 6.79
N GLY A 76 21.26 -7.95 7.03
CA GLY A 76 20.16 -7.03 6.74
C GLY A 76 19.03 -7.08 7.76
N LEU A 77 19.35 -7.47 9.00
CA LEU A 77 18.39 -7.67 10.10
C LEU A 77 18.52 -6.57 11.16
N SER A 78 17.42 -6.30 11.85
CA SER A 78 17.35 -5.34 12.97
C SER A 78 17.45 -6.04 14.32
N ARG A 79 17.81 -5.26 15.35
CA ARG A 79 17.80 -5.68 16.76
C ARG A 79 16.35 -5.98 17.18
N GLY A 80 16.01 -7.27 17.33
CA GLY A 80 14.64 -7.76 17.57
C GLY A 80 14.19 -8.86 16.60
N CYS A 81 15.02 -9.23 15.63
CA CYS A 81 14.79 -10.39 14.76
C CYS A 81 14.78 -11.71 15.56
N THR A 82 13.88 -12.60 15.19
CA THR A 82 13.80 -13.95 15.76
C THR A 82 14.78 -14.91 15.09
N LYS A 83 15.03 -16.08 15.69
CA LYS A 83 15.85 -17.15 15.07
C LYS A 83 15.34 -17.53 13.68
N ALA A 84 14.01 -17.48 13.47
CA ALA A 84 13.38 -17.77 12.18
C ALA A 84 13.75 -16.73 11.10
N ASP A 85 13.81 -15.45 11.49
CA ASP A 85 14.17 -14.35 10.58
C ASP A 85 15.65 -14.42 10.16
N VAL A 86 16.54 -14.79 11.11
CA VAL A 86 17.97 -15.03 10.83
C VAL A 86 18.16 -16.14 9.80
N LEU A 87 17.45 -17.26 9.96
CA LEU A 87 17.48 -18.38 9.01
C LEU A 87 16.90 -18.01 7.64
N ALA A 88 15.82 -17.23 7.59
CA ALA A 88 15.21 -16.79 6.34
C ALA A 88 16.11 -15.83 5.55
N ALA A 89 16.74 -14.87 6.24
CA ALA A 89 17.71 -13.95 5.64
C ALA A 89 18.95 -14.69 5.13
N TYR A 90 19.48 -15.63 5.91
CA TYR A 90 20.60 -16.48 5.51
C TYR A 90 20.29 -17.27 4.24
N ARG A 91 19.14 -17.97 4.19
CA ARG A 91 18.71 -18.72 2.99
C ARG A 91 18.60 -17.84 1.75
N THR A 92 18.14 -16.60 1.91
CA THR A 92 18.01 -15.65 0.80
C THR A 92 19.39 -15.20 0.31
N LYS A 93 20.30 -14.86 1.21
CA LYS A 93 21.67 -14.43 0.87
C LYS A 93 22.51 -15.56 0.27
N VAL A 94 22.40 -16.77 0.81
CA VAL A 94 23.09 -17.96 0.26
C VAL A 94 22.70 -18.23 -1.19
N LYS A 95 21.42 -18.08 -1.55
CA LYS A 95 20.98 -18.24 -2.95
C LYS A 95 21.64 -17.25 -3.91
N HIS A 96 22.01 -16.06 -3.43
CA HIS A 96 22.65 -15.02 -4.24
C HIS A 96 24.18 -15.05 -4.20
N LEU A 97 24.77 -15.56 -3.11
CA LEU A 97 26.21 -15.57 -2.86
C LEU A 97 26.85 -16.96 -2.99
N HIS A 98 26.10 -17.97 -3.49
CA HIS A 98 26.62 -19.33 -3.58
C HIS A 98 27.81 -19.40 -4.55
N PRO A 99 28.92 -20.07 -4.17
CA PRO A 99 30.11 -20.19 -5.03
C PRO A 99 29.83 -20.90 -6.36
N ASP A 100 28.83 -21.79 -6.41
CA ASP A 100 28.42 -22.45 -7.67
C ASP A 100 27.72 -21.49 -8.67
N ALA A 101 27.29 -20.32 -8.22
CA ALA A 101 26.73 -19.26 -9.07
C ALA A 101 27.78 -18.18 -9.43
N GLY A 102 29.06 -18.40 -9.11
CA GLY A 102 30.17 -17.46 -9.36
C GLY A 102 30.58 -16.59 -8.15
N GLY A 103 30.07 -16.88 -6.95
CA GLY A 103 30.45 -16.19 -5.71
C GLY A 103 31.83 -16.61 -5.17
N SER A 104 32.50 -15.73 -4.41
CA SER A 104 33.80 -16.08 -3.81
C SER A 104 33.63 -16.92 -2.54
N ARG A 105 34.44 -17.97 -2.38
CA ARG A 105 34.47 -18.80 -1.14
C ARG A 105 34.74 -17.96 0.11
N THR A 106 35.50 -16.88 -0.03
CA THR A 106 35.83 -15.94 1.04
C THR A 106 34.63 -15.12 1.50
N GLU A 107 33.76 -14.69 0.59
CA GLU A 107 32.52 -13.98 0.95
C GLU A 107 31.52 -14.92 1.62
N PHE A 108 31.44 -16.16 1.15
CA PHE A 108 30.60 -17.18 1.77
C PHE A 108 31.04 -17.49 3.21
N ALA A 109 32.35 -17.64 3.45
CA ALA A 109 32.88 -17.88 4.79
C ALA A 109 32.58 -16.71 5.75
N ARG A 110 32.69 -15.46 5.28
CA ARG A 110 32.31 -14.28 6.06
C ARG A 110 30.81 -14.24 6.37
N LEU A 111 29.96 -14.59 5.40
CA LEU A 111 28.52 -14.69 5.60
C LEU A 111 28.16 -15.75 6.65
N GLN A 112 28.82 -16.91 6.60
CA GLN A 112 28.66 -17.99 7.57
C GLN A 112 29.04 -17.54 8.99
N GLN A 113 30.17 -16.84 9.14
CA GLN A 113 30.60 -16.31 10.42
C GLN A 113 29.60 -15.30 11.01
N HIS A 114 29.10 -14.37 10.18
CA HIS A 114 28.06 -13.43 10.61
C HIS A 114 26.74 -14.09 11.00
N PHE A 115 26.39 -15.22 10.37
CA PHE A 115 25.22 -16.02 10.74
C PHE A 115 25.38 -16.67 12.13
N GLU A 116 26.53 -17.25 12.41
CA GLU A 116 26.83 -17.87 13.72
C GLU A 116 26.82 -16.82 14.85
N ASP A 117 27.44 -15.67 14.62
CA ASP A 117 27.43 -14.54 15.55
C ASP A 117 26.00 -14.02 15.81
N ALA A 118 25.18 -13.91 14.75
CA ALA A 118 23.79 -13.46 14.86
C ALA A 118 22.92 -14.45 15.65
N MET A 119 23.08 -15.75 15.42
CA MET A 119 22.34 -16.80 16.16
C MET A 119 22.66 -16.76 17.65
N THR A 120 23.95 -16.62 18.00
CA THR A 120 24.41 -16.49 19.39
C THR A 120 23.84 -15.24 20.06
N LEU A 121 23.80 -14.12 19.33
CA LEU A 121 23.26 -12.85 19.84
C LEU A 121 21.74 -12.90 20.07
N VAL A 122 20.98 -13.53 19.17
CA VAL A 122 19.53 -13.71 19.34
C VAL A 122 19.22 -14.67 20.49
N GLU A 123 20.04 -15.70 20.69
CA GLU A 123 19.90 -16.65 21.79
C GLU A 123 20.19 -16.04 23.16
N THR A 124 21.18 -15.15 23.25
CA THR A 124 21.54 -14.45 24.49
C THR A 124 20.55 -13.35 24.88
N ILE A 125 19.87 -12.73 23.90
CA ILE A 125 18.89 -11.65 24.14
C ILE A 125 17.47 -12.20 24.32
N GLY A 126 17.17 -13.37 23.74
CA GLY A 126 15.84 -14.01 23.81
C GLY A 126 15.68 -15.04 24.94
N GLY A 127 16.68 -15.21 25.80
CA GLY A 127 16.68 -16.13 26.96
C GLY A 127 16.37 -15.44 28.28
#